data_AF-A0A7M7JHH6-F1
#
_entry.id   AF-A0A7M7JHH6-F1
#
_cell.length_a   1.000
_cell.length_b   1.000
_cell.length_c   1.000
_cell.angle_alpha   90.00
_cell.angle_beta   90.00
_cell.angle_gamma   90.00
#
_symmetry.space_group_name_H-M   'P 1'
#
loop_
_entity.id
_entity.type
_entity.pdbx_description
1 polymer ?
#
loop_
_entity_poly.entity_id
_entity_poly.type
_entity_poly.pdbx_seq_one_letter_code
_entity_poly.pdbx_strand_id
1 'polypeptide(L)'
;MKTFLVIFALAAIAIASPFTSCNHSQGTIRTVEISGCKDTDPYCVLYKGTNVNLSITFVPASDASRVTVEVYGLISGFGIPYPLPNSNACARGLICPLKNGETATYKHSFPVRNGFPSIALDVIWTLFDERKNRIICARFPVVIQ
;
A
#
# COMPACT_ATOMS: atom_id res chain seq x y z
N MET A 1 -47.44 -2.04 32.77
CA MET A 1 -45.99 -2.29 32.56
C MET A 1 -45.62 -1.64 31.23
N LYS A 2 -44.78 -0.60 31.23
CA LYS A 2 -44.40 0.15 30.02
C LYS A 2 -43.08 -0.41 29.49
N THR A 3 -43.13 -1.08 28.34
CA THR A 3 -41.97 -1.65 27.66
C THR A 3 -41.16 -0.52 27.05
N PHE A 4 -39.97 -0.23 27.58
CA PHE A 4 -39.02 0.72 26.98
C PHE A 4 -38.19 -0.03 25.92
N LEU A 5 -38.35 0.34 24.66
CA LEU A 5 -37.50 -0.08 23.55
C LEU A 5 -36.20 0.73 23.60
N VAL A 6 -35.10 0.09 24.00
CA VAL A 6 -33.75 0.66 23.94
C VAL A 6 -33.17 0.35 22.55
N ILE A 7 -33.08 1.36 21.69
CA ILE A 7 -32.43 1.26 20.38
C ILE A 7 -30.92 1.45 20.60
N PHE A 8 -30.16 0.36 20.54
CA PHE A 8 -28.70 0.39 20.61
C PHE A 8 -28.16 0.73 19.20
N ALA A 9 -27.85 2.00 18.96
CA ALA A 9 -27.20 2.43 17.71
C ALA A 9 -25.75 1.91 17.72
N LEU A 10 -25.48 0.86 16.95
CA LEU A 10 -24.13 0.34 16.72
C LEU A 10 -23.38 1.32 15.82
N ALA A 11 -22.68 2.29 16.42
CA ALA A 11 -21.79 3.17 15.68
C ALA A 11 -20.61 2.33 15.14
N ALA A 12 -20.63 2.02 13.84
CA ALA A 12 -19.49 1.42 13.17
C ALA A 12 -18.34 2.43 13.19
N ILE A 13 -17.32 2.18 14.00
CA ILE A 13 -16.08 2.95 13.98
C ILE A 13 -15.39 2.60 12.67
N ALA A 14 -15.55 3.44 11.66
CA ALA A 14 -14.76 3.35 10.43
C ALA A 14 -13.33 3.75 10.78
N ILE A 15 -12.48 2.74 10.98
CA ILE A 15 -11.05 2.94 11.20
C ILE A 15 -10.48 3.35 9.85
N ALA A 16 -10.10 4.61 9.70
CA ALA A 16 -9.46 5.09 8.48
C ALA A 16 -8.07 4.47 8.39
N SER A 17 -7.85 3.60 7.40
CA SER A 17 -6.51 3.08 7.09
C SER A 17 -5.60 4.23 6.63
N PRO A 18 -4.29 4.21 6.91
CA PRO A 18 -3.40 5.33 6.64
C PRO A 18 -3.07 5.45 5.15
N PHE A 19 -3.58 4.55 4.32
CA PHE A 19 -3.40 4.57 2.88
C PHE A 19 -4.64 5.12 2.18
N THR A 20 -4.40 5.71 1.01
CA THR A 20 -5.43 6.12 0.04
C THR A 20 -5.12 5.45 -1.29
N SER A 21 -6.14 4.93 -1.98
CA SER A 21 -5.95 4.46 -3.35
C SER A 21 -5.77 5.65 -4.31
N CYS A 22 -4.85 5.54 -5.26
CA CYS A 22 -4.72 6.55 -6.29
C CYS A 22 -5.85 6.42 -7.32
N ASN A 23 -6.14 7.50 -8.05
CA ASN A 23 -7.08 7.44 -9.16
C ASN A 23 -6.60 6.48 -10.26
N HIS A 24 -7.56 5.87 -10.97
CA HIS A 24 -7.37 4.99 -12.14
C HIS A 24 -6.69 3.63 -11.88
N SER A 25 -6.74 3.10 -10.66
CA SER A 25 -6.46 1.66 -10.43
C SER A 25 -7.68 0.80 -10.75
N GLN A 26 -7.46 -0.36 -11.38
CA GLN A 26 -8.56 -1.27 -11.74
C GLN A 26 -8.98 -2.17 -10.57
N GLY A 27 -8.02 -2.62 -9.77
CA GLY A 27 -8.25 -3.47 -8.60
C GLY A 27 -8.58 -2.70 -7.32
N THR A 28 -8.97 -3.44 -6.29
CA THR A 28 -9.33 -2.93 -4.96
C THR A 28 -8.26 -3.30 -3.94
N ILE A 29 -7.66 -2.31 -3.27
CA ILE A 29 -6.79 -2.56 -2.12
C ILE A 29 -7.65 -2.88 -0.90
N ARG A 30 -7.29 -3.93 -0.15
CA ARG A 30 -7.93 -4.32 1.12
C ARG A 30 -7.14 -3.80 2.31
N THR A 31 -5.83 -4.03 2.32
CA THR A 31 -4.94 -3.60 3.40
C THR A 31 -3.58 -3.16 2.87
N VAL A 32 -2.95 -2.25 3.60
CA VAL A 32 -1.55 -1.88 3.43
C VAL A 32 -0.92 -1.91 4.82
N GLU A 33 -0.06 -2.89 5.07
CA GLU A 33 0.59 -3.11 6.36
C GLU A 33 2.07 -2.77 6.22
N ILE A 34 2.58 -1.93 7.13
CA ILE A 34 3.99 -1.54 7.18
C ILE A 34 4.52 -1.90 8.57
N SER A 35 5.60 -2.68 8.63
CA SER A 35 6.17 -3.12 9.91
C SER A 35 6.53 -1.92 10.79
N GLY A 36 5.99 -1.90 12.01
CA GLY A 36 6.22 -0.83 12.98
C GLY A 36 5.21 0.30 12.93
N CYS A 37 4.23 0.25 12.02
CA CYS A 37 3.16 1.24 11.90
C CYS A 37 1.79 0.57 12.09
N LYS A 38 0.88 1.25 12.80
CA LYS A 38 -0.50 0.80 12.99
C LYS A 38 -1.40 1.44 11.95
N ASP A 39 -2.48 0.76 11.60
CA ASP A 39 -3.48 1.31 10.68
C ASP A 39 -4.17 2.57 11.21
N THR A 40 -4.11 2.83 12.51
CA THR A 40 -4.66 4.04 13.13
C THR A 40 -3.71 5.24 13.10
N ASP A 41 -2.45 5.04 12.70
CA ASP A 41 -1.45 6.11 12.74
C ASP A 41 -1.67 7.08 11.57
N PRO A 42 -1.59 8.41 11.78
CA PRO A 42 -1.79 9.38 10.71
C PRO A 42 -0.66 9.36 9.66
N TYR A 43 0.50 8.80 10.01
CA TYR A 43 1.66 8.59 9.15
C TYR A 43 2.53 7.46 9.70
N CYS A 44 3.33 6.86 8.82
CA CYS A 44 4.25 5.80 9.20
C CYS A 44 5.68 6.33 9.38
N VAL A 45 6.28 6.10 10.54
CA VAL A 45 7.66 6.50 10.81
C VAL A 45 8.63 5.43 10.34
N LEU A 46 9.50 5.78 9.40
CA LEU A 46 10.53 4.91 8.84
C LEU A 46 11.90 5.28 9.40
N TYR A 47 12.44 4.43 10.28
CA TYR A 47 13.72 4.68 10.93
C TYR A 47 14.89 4.35 10.02
N LYS A 48 15.84 5.28 9.88
CA LYS A 48 17.09 5.05 9.15
C LYS A 48 17.90 3.92 9.75
N GLY A 49 18.60 3.18 8.89
CA GLY A 49 19.41 2.03 9.26
C GLY A 49 18.59 0.77 9.54
N THR A 50 17.27 0.80 9.36
CA THR A 50 16.39 -0.35 9.58
C THR A 50 15.87 -0.96 8.27
N ASN A 51 15.39 -2.19 8.34
CA ASN A 51 14.64 -2.84 7.27
C ASN A 51 13.14 -2.77 7.57
N VAL A 52 12.37 -2.36 6.57
CA VAL A 52 10.91 -2.22 6.65
C VAL A 52 10.26 -3.28 5.76
N ASN A 53 9.24 -3.96 6.30
CA ASN A 53 8.42 -4.91 5.57
C ASN A 53 7.08 -4.29 5.21
N LEU A 54 6.72 -4.35 3.94
CA LEU A 54 5.46 -3.92 3.36
C LEU A 54 4.65 -5.15 2.92
N SER A 55 3.35 -5.14 3.21
CA SER A 55 2.38 -6.13 2.73
C SER A 55 1.15 -5.39 2.20
N ILE A 56 0.79 -5.62 0.93
CA ILE A 56 -0.40 -5.05 0.30
C ILE A 56 -1.31 -6.20 -0.11
N THR A 57 -2.48 -6.29 0.52
CA THR A 57 -3.51 -7.26 0.11
C THR A 57 -4.52 -6.56 -0.78
N PHE A 58 -4.83 -7.14 -1.93
CA PHE A 58 -5.70 -6.55 -2.93
C PHE A 58 -6.48 -7.60 -3.72
N VAL A 59 -7.51 -7.16 -4.44
CA VAL A 59 -8.28 -7.96 -5.38
C VAL A 59 -8.11 -7.34 -6.77
N PRO A 60 -7.47 -8.02 -7.73
CA PRO A 60 -7.33 -7.53 -9.10
C PRO A 60 -8.68 -7.62 -9.83
N ALA A 61 -8.90 -6.71 -10.78
CA ALA A 61 -10.11 -6.70 -11.62
C ALA A 61 -9.91 -7.38 -13.00
N SER A 62 -8.74 -7.96 -13.22
CA SER A 62 -8.35 -8.65 -14.45
C SER A 62 -7.26 -9.67 -14.14
N ASP A 63 -7.15 -10.67 -15.01
CA ASP A 63 -6.05 -11.64 -14.95
C ASP A 63 -4.75 -10.95 -15.37
N ALA A 64 -3.64 -11.31 -14.71
CA ALA A 64 -2.32 -10.80 -15.06
C ALA A 64 -1.26 -11.89 -14.89
N SER A 65 -0.54 -12.19 -15.97
CA SER A 65 0.53 -13.20 -15.93
C SER A 65 1.87 -12.59 -15.53
N ARG A 66 2.05 -11.29 -15.74
CA ARG A 66 3.24 -10.55 -15.31
C ARG A 66 2.83 -9.30 -14.57
N VAL A 67 3.51 -9.03 -13.47
CA VAL A 67 3.26 -7.85 -12.65
C VAL A 67 4.57 -7.12 -12.42
N THR A 68 4.59 -5.82 -12.69
CA THR A 68 5.71 -4.95 -12.40
C THR A 68 5.36 -3.93 -11.33
N VAL A 69 6.32 -3.57 -10.48
CA VAL A 69 6.18 -2.57 -9.43
C VAL A 69 6.94 -1.30 -9.78
N GLU A 70 6.32 -0.15 -9.55
CA GLU A 70 6.97 1.16 -9.53
C GLU A 70 6.67 1.88 -8.21
N VAL A 71 7.67 2.59 -7.69
CA VAL A 71 7.60 3.30 -6.42
C VAL A 71 8.10 4.72 -6.58
N TYR A 72 7.36 5.69 -6.05
CA TYR A 72 7.73 7.10 -6.07
C TYR A 72 7.57 7.71 -4.67
N GLY A 73 8.48 8.60 -4.29
CA GLY A 73 8.29 9.51 -3.16
C GLY A 73 7.83 10.87 -3.68
N LEU A 74 6.66 11.34 -3.22
CA LEU A 74 6.17 12.68 -3.53
C LEU A 74 6.73 13.68 -2.52
N ILE A 75 7.60 14.57 -2.98
CA ILE A 75 8.20 15.64 -2.18
C ILE A 75 7.81 16.97 -2.82
N SER A 76 7.06 17.81 -2.08
CA SER A 76 6.59 19.12 -2.58
C SER A 76 5.88 19.06 -3.94
N GLY A 77 5.11 18.00 -4.19
CA GLY A 77 4.40 17.77 -5.46
C GLY A 77 5.22 17.12 -6.58
N PHE A 78 6.53 16.95 -6.40
CA PHE A 78 7.39 16.26 -7.36
C PHE A 78 7.53 14.78 -6.99
N GLY A 79 7.27 13.89 -7.96
CA GLY A 79 7.49 12.45 -7.80
C GLY A 79 8.93 12.06 -8.09
N ILE A 80 9.67 11.68 -7.05
CA ILE A 80 11.03 11.16 -7.17
C ILE A 80 10.96 9.63 -7.22
N PRO A 81 11.45 8.99 -8.30
CA PRO A 81 11.41 7.53 -8.40
C PRO A 81 12.32 6.88 -7.36
N TYR A 82 11.84 5.81 -6.73
CA TYR A 82 12.64 4.93 -5.90
C TYR A 82 13.06 3.69 -6.71
N PRO A 83 14.34 3.57 -7.11
CA PRO A 83 14.77 2.48 -7.97
C PRO A 83 14.78 1.15 -7.20
N LEU A 84 13.99 0.20 -7.68
CA LEU A 84 13.99 -1.17 -7.18
C LEU A 84 15.02 -2.01 -7.94
N PRO A 85 15.82 -2.86 -7.26
CA PRO A 85 16.78 -3.74 -7.93
C PRO A 85 16.11 -4.70 -8.94
N ASN A 86 14.87 -5.08 -8.69
CA ASN A 86 14.04 -5.86 -9.59
C ASN A 86 12.59 -5.39 -9.49
N SER A 87 12.04 -4.90 -10.60
CA SER A 87 10.66 -4.44 -10.68
C SER A 87 9.66 -5.56 -10.97
N ASN A 88 10.08 -6.79 -11.28
CA ASN A 88 9.16 -7.90 -11.50
C ASN A 88 8.63 -8.44 -10.16
N ALA A 89 7.40 -8.07 -9.82
CA ALA A 89 6.73 -8.49 -8.59
C ALA A 89 6.42 -9.99 -8.58
N CYS A 90 6.15 -10.60 -9.74
CA CYS A 90 5.95 -12.06 -9.82
C CYS A 90 7.24 -12.85 -9.54
N ALA A 91 8.42 -12.26 -9.80
CA ALA A 91 9.68 -12.90 -9.46
C ALA A 91 9.97 -12.86 -7.96
N ARG A 92 9.45 -11.83 -7.26
CA ARG A 92 9.66 -11.63 -5.82
C ARG A 92 8.48 -10.89 -5.21
N GLY A 93 7.81 -11.53 -4.27
CA GLY A 93 6.83 -10.87 -3.41
C GLY A 93 5.38 -11.01 -3.83
N LEU A 94 5.09 -11.51 -5.04
CA LEU A 94 3.73 -11.81 -5.51
C LEU A 94 3.67 -13.20 -6.14
N ILE A 95 2.60 -13.93 -5.85
CA ILE A 95 2.32 -15.20 -6.52
C ILE A 95 1.54 -14.90 -7.79
N CYS A 96 2.05 -15.38 -8.93
CA CYS A 96 1.44 -15.21 -10.25
C CYS A 96 1.17 -16.57 -10.90
N PRO A 97 0.22 -16.66 -11.85
CA PRO A 97 -0.61 -15.58 -12.39
C PRO A 97 -1.64 -15.06 -11.38
N LEU A 98 -1.94 -13.77 -11.46
CA LEU A 98 -3.09 -13.19 -10.79
C LEU A 98 -4.36 -13.58 -11.53
N LYS A 99 -5.43 -13.84 -10.77
CA LYS A 99 -6.75 -14.14 -11.29
C LYS A 99 -7.75 -13.08 -10.86
N ASN A 100 -8.60 -12.66 -11.78
CA ASN A 100 -9.64 -11.69 -11.53
C ASN A 100 -10.53 -12.11 -10.35
N GLY A 101 -10.76 -11.18 -9.41
CA GLY A 101 -11.64 -11.39 -8.26
C GLY A 101 -11.03 -12.23 -7.13
N GLU A 102 -9.88 -12.88 -7.34
CA GLU A 102 -9.19 -13.64 -6.30
C GLU A 102 -8.23 -12.73 -5.50
N THR A 103 -8.31 -12.80 -4.17
CA THR A 103 -7.42 -12.02 -3.30
C THR A 103 -5.96 -12.43 -3.49
N ALA A 104 -5.09 -11.43 -3.67
CA ALA A 104 -3.65 -11.58 -3.76
C ALA A 104 -2.95 -10.69 -2.73
N THR A 105 -1.74 -11.09 -2.32
CA THR A 105 -0.91 -10.33 -1.38
C THR A 105 0.47 -10.11 -1.98
N TYR A 106 0.84 -8.85 -2.14
CA TYR A 106 2.19 -8.43 -2.49
C TYR A 106 3.01 -8.14 -1.23
N LYS A 107 4.23 -8.66 -1.14
CA LYS A 107 5.15 -8.42 -0.03
C LYS A 107 6.49 -7.89 -0.52
N HIS A 108 7.03 -6.89 0.17
CA HIS A 108 8.35 -6.36 -0.12
C HIS A 108 9.09 -5.99 1.16
N SER A 109 10.39 -6.22 1.20
CA SER A 109 11.26 -5.79 2.30
C SER A 109 12.34 -4.88 1.74
N PHE A 110 12.52 -3.70 2.33
CA PHE A 110 13.46 -2.69 1.84
C PHE A 110 14.20 -1.98 2.98
N PRO A 111 15.48 -1.63 2.78
CA PRO A 111 16.25 -0.86 3.76
C PRO A 111 15.91 0.63 3.68
N VAL A 112 15.72 1.27 4.84
CA VAL A 112 15.69 2.72 4.97
C VAL A 112 17.13 3.18 5.18
N ARG A 113 17.81 3.62 4.12
CA ARG A 113 19.25 3.90 4.17
C ARG A 113 19.54 5.16 4.99
N ASN A 114 20.66 5.15 5.72
CA ASN A 114 21.13 6.33 6.49
C ASN A 114 21.32 7.60 5.63
N GLY A 115 21.60 7.44 4.33
CA GLY A 115 21.74 8.55 3.39
C GLY A 115 20.42 9.21 2.96
N PHE A 116 19.25 8.68 3.35
CA PHE A 116 17.98 9.34 3.06
C PHE A 116 17.82 10.61 3.90
N PRO A 117 17.25 11.69 3.34
CA PRO A 117 16.96 12.89 4.12
C PRO A 117 15.88 12.60 5.17
N SER A 118 15.95 13.29 6.31
CA SER A 118 14.84 13.26 7.28
C SER A 118 13.75 14.19 6.81
N ILE A 119 12.64 13.64 6.30
CA ILE A 119 11.57 14.41 5.67
C ILE A 119 10.23 13.65 5.75
N ALA A 120 9.13 14.41 5.73
CA ALA A 120 7.80 13.87 5.51
C ALA A 120 7.48 13.85 4.00
N LEU A 121 6.94 12.75 3.51
CA LEU A 121 6.58 12.55 2.12
C LEU A 121 5.45 11.54 1.97
N ASP A 122 4.78 11.54 0.82
CA ASP A 122 3.90 10.43 0.46
C ASP A 122 4.66 9.41 -0.38
N VAL A 123 4.52 8.13 -0.04
CA VAL A 123 4.98 7.04 -0.91
C VAL A 123 3.82 6.62 -1.81
N ILE A 124 4.07 6.55 -3.11
CA ILE A 124 3.19 5.96 -4.10
C ILE A 124 3.75 4.61 -4.52
N TRP A 125 2.98 3.56 -4.30
CA TRP A 125 3.31 2.19 -4.65
C TRP A 125 2.33 1.64 -5.68
N THR A 126 2.80 1.37 -6.89
CA THR A 126 1.94 0.95 -8.01
C THR A 126 2.33 -0.42 -8.53
N LEU A 127 1.35 -1.29 -8.73
CA LEU A 127 1.52 -2.54 -9.47
C LEU A 127 0.86 -2.41 -10.85
N PHE A 128 1.58 -2.82 -11.88
CA PHE A 128 1.13 -2.79 -13.27
C PHE A 128 1.06 -4.19 -13.85
N ASP A 129 0.10 -4.43 -14.72
CA ASP A 129 0.02 -5.65 -15.54
C ASP A 129 0.97 -5.59 -16.75
N GLU A 130 1.02 -6.68 -17.54
CA GLU A 130 1.79 -6.74 -18.78
C GLU A 130 1.42 -5.70 -19.85
N ARG A 131 0.23 -5.07 -19.75
CA ARG A 131 -0.31 -4.05 -20.66
C ARG A 131 -0.09 -2.64 -20.12
N LYS A 132 0.63 -2.49 -19.00
CA LYS A 132 0.87 -1.22 -18.29
C LYS A 132 -0.40 -0.60 -17.69
N ASN A 133 -1.45 -1.39 -17.46
CA ASN A 133 -2.58 -0.93 -16.68
C ASN A 133 -2.23 -0.99 -15.19
N ARG A 134 -2.70 -0.01 -14.42
CA ARG A 134 -2.56 -0.02 -12.95
C ARG A 134 -3.50 -1.04 -12.35
N ILE A 135 -2.94 -2.14 -11.83
CA ILE A 135 -3.68 -3.12 -11.04
C ILE A 135 -4.09 -2.46 -9.73
N ILE A 136 -3.11 -1.96 -8.96
CA ILE A 136 -3.35 -1.14 -7.76
C ILE A 136 -2.38 0.03 -7.71
N CYS A 137 -2.78 1.08 -6.98
CA CYS A 137 -1.90 2.18 -6.61
C CYS A 137 -2.24 2.60 -5.18
N ALA A 138 -1.30 2.39 -4.27
CA ALA A 138 -1.41 2.77 -2.86
C ALA A 138 -0.60 4.04 -2.61
N ARG A 139 -1.20 5.05 -1.99
CA ARG A 139 -0.53 6.24 -1.47
C ARG A 139 -0.59 6.18 0.05
N PHE A 140 0.55 6.33 0.73
CA PHE A 140 0.56 6.40 2.20
C PHE A 140 1.60 7.41 2.70
N PRO A 141 1.27 8.21 3.73
CA PRO A 141 2.16 9.22 4.28
C PRO A 141 3.22 8.58 5.18
N VAL A 142 4.47 8.99 5.01
CA VAL A 142 5.60 8.53 5.81
C VAL A 142 6.46 9.69 6.29
N VAL A 143 7.15 9.46 7.41
CA VAL A 143 8.21 10.35 7.92
C VAL A 143 9.48 9.52 8.03
N ILE A 144 10.53 9.93 7.32
CA ILE A 144 11.85 9.31 7.43
C ILE A 144 12.62 10.03 8.54
N GLN A 145 13.22 9.29 9.48
CA GLN A 145 14.08 9.86 10.52
C GLN A 145 15.25 8.98 10.89
#